data_AF-A0A4U1EIJ6-F1
#
_entry.id   AF-A0A4U1EIJ6-F1
#
_cell.length_a   1.000
_cell.length_b   1.000
_cell.length_c   1.000
_cell.angle_alpha   90.00
_cell.angle_beta   90.00
_cell.angle_gamma   90.00
#
_symmetry.space_group_name_H-M   'P 1'
#
loop_
_entity.id
_entity.type
_entity.pdbx_description
1 polymer ?
#
loop_
_entity_poly.entity_id
_entity_poly.type
_entity_poly.pdbx_seq_one_letter_code
_entity_poly.pdbx_strand_id
1 'polypeptide(L)'
;MFQPVKQTCKYCTEQNIPFPKYEVQEEEDNLKECYLMESSQEPDAPTVIFFPLISDTFQKYKAPGVERSPEELEQGQVDIYGPKSPYATKELTYTEAAFDKLVKLSEYNILNNKDKLLQALRLAVEKKKRLKSQCPPKVPGHS
;
A
#
# COMPACT_ATOMS: atom_id res chain seq x y z
N MET A 1 10.35 -8.04 -1.56
CA MET A 1 9.01 -7.45 -1.78
C MET A 1 9.01 -5.95 -2.08
N PHE A 2 9.76 -5.11 -1.36
CA PHE A 2 9.78 -3.65 -1.57
C PHE A 2 10.61 -3.15 -2.75
N GLN A 3 11.20 -4.04 -3.55
CA GLN A 3 12.11 -3.64 -4.63
C GLN A 3 11.48 -2.63 -5.60
N PRO A 4 10.22 -2.77 -6.05
CA PRO A 4 9.60 -1.78 -6.93
C PRO A 4 9.55 -0.38 -6.29
N VAL A 5 9.12 -0.26 -5.03
CA VAL A 5 9.05 1.03 -4.32
C VAL A 5 10.44 1.62 -4.11
N LYS A 6 11.41 0.81 -3.69
CA LYS A 6 12.82 1.25 -3.53
C LYS A 6 13.38 1.79 -4.85
N GLN A 7 13.13 1.10 -5.96
CA GLN A 7 13.55 1.53 -7.30
C GLN A 7 12.84 2.82 -7.74
N THR A 8 11.54 2.96 -7.48
CA THR A 8 10.81 4.20 -7.75
C THR A 8 11.37 5.39 -6.96
N CYS A 9 11.59 5.24 -5.64
CA CYS A 9 12.19 6.31 -4.81
C CYS A 9 13.58 6.71 -5.33
N LYS A 10 14.42 5.74 -5.68
CA LYS A 10 15.76 5.98 -6.25
C LYS A 10 15.66 6.73 -7.58
N TYR A 11 14.83 6.25 -8.50
CA TYR A 11 14.63 6.89 -9.80
C TYR A 11 14.14 8.33 -9.67
N CYS A 12 13.12 8.58 -8.83
CA CYS A 12 12.62 9.92 -8.59
C CYS A 12 13.70 10.86 -8.02
N THR A 13 14.54 10.37 -7.10
CA THR A 13 15.69 11.12 -6.57
C THR A 13 16.67 11.49 -7.68
N GLU A 14 17.07 10.52 -8.52
CA GLU A 14 18.01 10.73 -9.63
C GLU A 14 17.46 11.70 -10.70
N GLN A 15 16.14 11.73 -10.90
CA GLN A 15 15.47 12.61 -11.86
C GLN A 15 15.01 13.95 -11.26
N ASN A 16 15.29 14.22 -9.98
CA ASN A 16 14.79 15.40 -9.26
C ASN A 16 13.25 15.53 -9.28
N ILE A 17 12.55 14.40 -9.28
CA ILE A 17 11.08 14.33 -9.17
C ILE A 17 10.72 14.26 -7.67
N PRO A 18 9.90 15.18 -7.14
CA PRO A 18 9.50 15.13 -5.74
C PRO A 18 8.79 13.82 -5.40
N PHE A 19 9.36 13.04 -4.49
CA PHE A 19 8.82 11.74 -4.09
C PHE A 19 9.24 11.40 -2.66
N PRO A 20 8.37 10.75 -1.85
CA PRO A 20 8.76 10.35 -0.50
C PRO A 20 9.93 9.38 -0.53
N LYS A 21 10.85 9.55 0.43
CA LYS A 21 11.98 8.65 0.61
C LYS A 21 11.50 7.30 1.16
N TYR A 22 12.21 6.25 0.79
CA TYR A 22 12.00 4.94 1.38
C TYR A 22 12.74 4.89 2.72
N GLU A 23 11.99 4.96 3.83
CA GLU A 23 12.53 4.91 5.19
C GLU A 23 12.02 3.71 5.99
N VAL A 24 11.42 2.71 5.33
CA VAL A 24 10.94 1.50 6.00
C VAL A 24 12.15 0.71 6.53
N GLN A 25 12.40 0.84 7.83
CA GLN A 25 13.44 0.13 8.59
C GLN A 25 13.00 -1.26 9.05
N GLU A 26 11.85 -1.76 8.58
CA GLU A 26 11.34 -3.05 9.01
C GLU A 26 12.17 -4.21 8.44
N GLU A 27 12.52 -5.13 9.33
CA GLU A 27 13.12 -6.42 9.00
C GLU A 27 12.21 -7.18 8.03
N GLU A 28 12.81 -7.93 7.09
CA GLU A 28 12.06 -8.69 6.08
C GLU A 28 11.08 -9.70 6.70
N ASP A 29 11.25 -10.03 7.99
CA ASP A 29 10.44 -10.98 8.75
C ASP A 29 9.18 -10.36 9.41
N ASN A 30 8.99 -9.03 9.37
CA ASN A 30 7.86 -8.35 10.03
C ASN A 30 7.07 -7.43 9.09
N LEU A 31 6.82 -7.92 7.87
CA LEU A 31 6.06 -7.19 6.86
C LEU A 31 4.63 -6.88 7.32
N LYS A 32 4.18 -5.66 7.06
CA LYS A 32 2.81 -5.18 7.30
C LYS A 32 2.02 -5.11 6.01
N GLU A 33 0.71 -5.22 6.13
CA GLU A 33 -0.21 -5.23 4.99
C GLU A 33 -0.37 -3.84 4.33
N CYS A 34 0.07 -2.77 5.00
CA CYS A 34 -0.04 -1.39 4.48
C CYS A 34 1.02 -0.47 5.09
N TYR A 35 1.68 0.29 4.22
CA TYR A 35 2.67 1.31 4.54
C TYR A 35 2.22 2.68 4.04
N LEU A 36 2.40 3.70 4.89
CA LEU A 36 2.18 5.10 4.53
C LEU A 36 3.53 5.81 4.45
N MET A 37 3.80 6.43 3.29
CA MET A 37 5.02 7.16 3.01
C MET A 37 4.69 8.62 2.71
N GLU A 38 5.35 9.52 3.42
CA GLU A 38 5.20 10.97 3.26
C GLU A 38 6.56 11.67 3.29
N SER A 39 6.62 12.87 2.72
CA SER A 39 7.77 13.76 2.86
C SER A 39 7.33 15.06 3.53
N SER A 40 7.84 15.30 4.73
CA SER A 40 7.63 16.56 5.46
C SER A 40 8.45 17.71 4.86
N GLN A 41 9.56 17.38 4.21
CA GLN A 41 10.52 18.34 3.63
C GLN A 41 10.15 18.78 2.22
N GLU A 42 9.33 17.99 1.50
CA GLU A 42 8.96 18.25 0.10
C GLU A 42 7.44 18.45 -0.05
N PRO A 43 6.95 19.71 -0.02
CA PRO A 43 5.54 20.04 -0.18
C PRO A 43 4.91 19.62 -1.51
N ASP A 44 5.71 19.26 -2.51
CA ASP A 44 5.21 18.82 -3.83
C ASP A 44 5.22 17.29 -4.00
N ALA A 45 5.90 16.55 -3.10
CA ALA A 45 5.92 15.09 -3.15
C ALA A 45 4.53 14.49 -2.88
N PRO A 46 4.11 13.39 -3.53
CA PRO A 46 2.85 12.74 -3.21
C PRO A 46 2.87 12.09 -1.82
N THR A 47 1.69 11.94 -1.22
CA THR A 47 1.47 10.94 -0.16
C THR A 47 1.30 9.58 -0.84
N VAL A 48 2.08 8.58 -0.44
CA VAL A 48 2.07 7.25 -1.06
C VAL A 48 1.56 6.24 -0.04
N ILE A 49 0.57 5.45 -0.44
CA ILE A 49 0.12 4.27 0.31
C ILE A 49 0.53 3.03 -0.47
N PHE A 50 1.23 2.11 0.18
CA PHE A 50 1.75 0.90 -0.43
C PHE A 50 1.17 -0.33 0.27
N PHE A 51 0.50 -1.17 -0.52
CA PHE A 51 -0.07 -2.43 -0.09
C PHE A 51 0.75 -3.58 -0.69
N PRO A 52 1.70 -4.15 0.06
CA PRO A 52 2.36 -5.37 -0.36
C PRO A 52 1.36 -6.54 -0.38
N LEU A 53 1.46 -7.41 -1.38
CA LEU A 53 0.71 -8.65 -1.46
C LEU A 53 1.26 -9.73 -0.49
N ILE A 54 1.04 -9.55 0.81
CA ILE A 54 1.40 -10.54 1.84
C ILE A 54 0.17 -11.16 2.45
N SER A 55 0.31 -12.38 2.97
CA SER A 55 -0.63 -13.00 3.90
C SER A 55 -0.01 -13.01 5.29
N ASP A 56 -0.19 -11.92 6.05
CA ASP A 56 0.26 -11.81 7.44
C ASP A 56 -0.91 -12.12 8.38
N THR A 57 -1.68 -11.10 8.79
CA THR A 57 -2.80 -11.29 9.72
C THR A 57 -3.98 -12.00 9.06
N PHE A 58 -4.08 -11.95 7.72
CA PHE A 58 -5.08 -12.70 6.97
C PHE A 58 -4.99 -14.21 7.18
N GLN A 59 -3.91 -14.78 7.69
CA GLN A 59 -3.89 -16.21 8.01
C GLN A 59 -4.81 -16.54 9.19
N LYS A 60 -4.82 -15.65 10.19
CA LYS A 60 -5.58 -15.82 11.45
C LYS A 60 -7.00 -15.23 11.36
N TYR A 61 -7.17 -14.11 10.68
CA TYR A 61 -8.44 -13.37 10.63
C TYR A 61 -9.07 -13.46 9.23
N LYS A 62 -10.39 -13.68 9.18
CA LYS A 62 -11.17 -13.68 7.92
C LYS A 62 -11.73 -12.31 7.57
N ALA A 63 -11.89 -11.45 8.56
CA ALA A 63 -12.28 -10.05 8.43
C ALA A 63 -11.60 -9.25 9.56
N PRO A 64 -11.50 -7.91 9.46
CA PRO A 64 -10.88 -7.10 10.51
C PRO A 64 -11.51 -7.38 11.88
N GLY A 65 -10.69 -7.86 12.82
CA GLY A 65 -11.13 -8.22 14.18
C GLY A 65 -11.93 -9.52 14.30
N VAL A 66 -12.10 -10.31 13.23
CA VAL A 66 -12.84 -11.57 13.24
C VAL A 66 -11.89 -12.74 12.96
N GLU A 67 -11.56 -13.50 14.01
CA GLU A 67 -10.73 -14.70 13.90
C GLU A 67 -11.45 -15.82 13.14
N ARG A 68 -10.65 -16.65 12.46
CA ARG A 68 -11.15 -17.90 11.86
C ARG A 68 -11.39 -18.97 12.91
N SER A 69 -12.38 -19.83 12.65
CA SER A 69 -12.49 -21.09 13.38
C SER A 69 -11.39 -22.08 12.94
N PRO A 70 -11.12 -23.15 13.71
CA PRO A 70 -10.17 -24.19 13.33
C PRO A 70 -10.45 -24.80 11.94
N GLU A 71 -11.72 -24.93 11.57
CA GLU A 71 -12.17 -25.50 10.29
C GLU A 71 -11.92 -24.54 9.11
N GLU A 72 -11.80 -23.24 9.36
CA GLU A 72 -11.60 -22.22 8.33
C GLU A 72 -10.11 -21.91 8.07
N LEU A 73 -9.17 -22.37 8.93
CA LEU A 73 -7.75 -21.98 8.89
C LEU A 73 -7.09 -22.18 7.52
N GLU A 74 -7.44 -23.24 6.80
CA GLU A 74 -6.90 -23.52 5.46
C GLU A 74 -7.22 -22.40 4.44
N GLN A 75 -8.33 -21.68 4.62
CA GLN A 75 -8.72 -20.57 3.75
C GLN A 75 -7.82 -19.34 3.93
N GLY A 76 -7.19 -19.18 5.09
CA GLY A 76 -6.21 -18.13 5.36
C GLY A 76 -4.80 -18.46 4.84
N GLN A 77 -4.54 -19.74 4.53
CA GLN A 77 -3.26 -20.19 4.00
C GLN A 77 -3.17 -19.89 2.50
N VAL A 78 -2.39 -18.85 2.18
CA VAL A 78 -2.17 -18.37 0.81
C VAL A 78 -0.67 -18.26 0.56
N ASP A 79 -0.11 -19.25 -0.14
CA ASP A 79 1.29 -19.22 -0.57
C ASP A 79 1.43 -18.38 -1.84
N ILE A 80 1.83 -17.12 -1.70
CA ILE A 80 1.99 -16.18 -2.82
C ILE A 80 3.31 -16.41 -3.57
N TYR A 81 4.40 -16.68 -2.84
CA TYR A 81 5.78 -16.61 -3.38
C TYR A 81 6.54 -17.93 -3.33
N GLY A 82 5.95 -18.98 -2.77
CA GLY A 82 6.59 -20.29 -2.66
C GLY A 82 6.73 -21.00 -4.01
N PRO A 83 7.58 -22.04 -4.07
CA PRO A 83 7.93 -22.73 -5.31
C PRO A 83 6.76 -23.47 -5.96
N LYS A 84 5.69 -23.74 -5.20
CA LYS A 84 4.46 -24.39 -5.66
C LYS A 84 3.27 -23.42 -5.68
N SER A 85 3.54 -22.13 -5.56
CA SER A 85 2.51 -21.10 -5.61
C SER A 85 1.75 -21.19 -6.93
N PRO A 86 0.40 -21.27 -6.90
CA PRO A 86 -0.38 -21.19 -8.12
C PRO A 86 -0.33 -19.77 -8.72
N TYR A 87 0.21 -18.77 -8.01
CA TYR A 87 0.22 -17.35 -8.37
C TYR A 87 1.52 -16.88 -9.03
N ALA A 88 2.37 -17.80 -9.48
CA ALA A 88 3.58 -17.42 -10.21
C ALA A 88 3.21 -16.69 -11.51
N THR A 89 4.03 -15.72 -11.92
CA THR A 89 3.75 -14.83 -13.06
C THR A 89 3.52 -15.56 -14.39
N LYS A 90 4.02 -16.79 -14.53
CA LYS A 90 3.86 -17.62 -15.74
C LYS A 90 2.58 -18.46 -15.71
N GLU A 91 1.90 -18.55 -14.57
CA GLU A 91 0.65 -19.29 -14.44
C GLU A 91 -0.49 -18.45 -15.02
N LEU A 92 -1.20 -19.02 -16.01
CA LEU A 92 -2.27 -18.34 -16.73
C LEU A 92 -3.67 -18.84 -16.33
N THR A 93 -3.73 -19.84 -15.45
CA THR A 93 -4.97 -20.47 -15.01
C THR A 93 -4.98 -20.61 -13.51
N TYR A 94 -6.12 -20.30 -12.89
CA TYR A 94 -6.36 -20.55 -11.48
C TYR A 94 -7.50 -21.54 -11.29
N THR A 95 -7.40 -22.37 -10.26
CA THR A 95 -8.60 -23.02 -9.72
C THR A 95 -9.47 -21.94 -9.07
N GLU A 96 -10.78 -22.18 -9.00
CA GLU A 96 -11.72 -21.27 -8.33
C GLU A 96 -11.27 -20.98 -6.89
N ALA A 97 -10.84 -22.01 -6.16
CA ALA A 97 -10.34 -21.86 -4.79
C ALA A 97 -9.09 -20.98 -4.69
N ALA A 98 -8.13 -21.09 -5.62
CA ALA A 98 -6.94 -20.24 -5.63
C ALA A 98 -7.31 -18.79 -5.95
N PHE A 99 -8.18 -18.58 -6.95
CA PHE A 99 -8.67 -17.26 -7.31
C PHE A 99 -9.37 -16.58 -6.12
N ASP A 100 -10.31 -17.27 -5.49
CA ASP A 100 -11.06 -16.78 -4.33
C ASP A 100 -10.15 -16.42 -3.15
N LYS A 101 -9.13 -17.23 -2.88
CA LYS A 101 -8.15 -16.95 -1.81
C LYS A 101 -7.40 -15.65 -2.09
N LEU A 102 -6.95 -15.42 -3.32
CA LEU A 102 -6.21 -14.20 -3.68
C LEU A 102 -7.10 -12.94 -3.61
N VAL A 103 -8.34 -13.04 -4.08
CA VAL A 103 -9.32 -11.95 -4.00
C VAL A 103 -9.62 -11.59 -2.54
N LYS A 104 -9.96 -12.60 -1.72
CA LYS A 104 -10.28 -12.40 -0.29
C LYS A 104 -9.09 -11.86 0.48
N LEU A 105 -7.87 -12.32 0.19
CA LEU A 105 -6.65 -11.77 0.77
C LEU A 105 -6.49 -10.28 0.45
N SER A 106 -6.65 -9.93 -0.82
CA SER A 106 -6.50 -8.54 -1.29
C SER A 106 -7.55 -7.62 -0.68
N GLU A 107 -8.81 -8.07 -0.63
CA GLU A 107 -9.91 -7.35 0.01
C GLU A 107 -9.65 -7.15 1.51
N TYR A 108 -9.27 -8.23 2.22
CA TYR A 108 -8.97 -8.17 3.64
C TYR A 108 -7.85 -7.17 3.94
N ASN A 109 -6.74 -7.20 3.20
CA ASN A 109 -5.61 -6.30 3.45
C ASN A 109 -6.01 -4.82 3.35
N ILE A 110 -6.92 -4.49 2.41
CA ILE A 110 -7.48 -3.15 2.25
C ILE A 110 -8.40 -2.80 3.43
N LEU A 111 -9.37 -3.68 3.76
CA LEU A 111 -10.33 -3.44 4.82
C LEU A 111 -9.66 -3.31 6.20
N ASN A 112 -8.68 -4.17 6.47
CA ASN A 112 -7.93 -4.19 7.73
C ASN A 112 -7.08 -2.94 7.94
N ASN A 113 -6.73 -2.23 6.86
CA ASN A 113 -5.93 -1.00 6.90
C ASN A 113 -6.73 0.24 6.47
N LYS A 114 -8.07 0.20 6.55
CA LYS A 114 -8.96 1.31 6.19
C LYS A 114 -8.59 2.62 6.89
N ASP A 115 -8.18 2.58 8.16
CA ASP A 115 -7.83 3.79 8.90
C ASP A 115 -6.58 4.49 8.36
N LYS A 116 -5.56 3.71 7.92
CA LYS A 116 -4.38 4.26 7.24
C LYS A 116 -4.75 4.87 5.89
N LEU A 117 -5.67 4.25 5.14
CA LEU A 117 -6.18 4.81 3.89
C LEU A 117 -6.91 6.15 4.13
N LEU A 118 -7.76 6.22 5.15
CA LEU A 118 -8.44 7.46 5.54
C LEU A 118 -7.44 8.52 6.02
N GLN A 119 -6.40 8.13 6.75
CA GLN A 119 -5.31 9.03 7.15
C GLN A 119 -4.58 9.59 5.93
N ALA A 120 -4.20 8.75 4.96
CA ALA A 120 -3.55 9.17 3.73
C ALA A 120 -4.39 10.19 2.94
N LEU A 121 -5.71 9.94 2.83
CA LEU A 121 -6.64 10.86 2.18
C LEU A 121 -6.74 12.21 2.90
N ARG A 122 -6.82 12.19 4.24
CA ARG A 122 -6.82 13.42 5.05
C ARG A 122 -5.54 14.22 4.83
N LEU A 123 -4.37 13.57 4.85
CA LEU A 123 -3.09 14.22 4.57
C LEU A 123 -3.05 14.86 3.18
N ALA A 124 -3.53 14.16 2.16
CA ALA A 124 -3.59 14.69 0.80
C ALA A 124 -4.51 15.93 0.69
N VAL A 125 -5.65 15.93 1.39
CA VAL A 125 -6.57 17.09 1.44
C VAL A 125 -5.91 18.28 2.13
N GLU A 126 -5.29 18.08 3.29
CA GLU A 126 -4.62 19.16 4.04
C GLU A 126 -3.44 19.74 3.24
N LYS A 127 -2.67 18.88 2.58
CA LYS A 127 -1.59 19.29 1.67
C LYS A 127 -2.11 20.18 0.54
N LYS A 128 -3.22 19.80 -0.09
CA LYS A 128 -3.88 20.60 -1.14
C LYS A 128 -4.39 21.95 -0.63
N LYS A 129 -4.94 22.01 0.59
CA LYS A 129 -5.37 23.28 1.21
C LYS A 129 -4.18 24.22 1.43
N ARG A 130 -3.08 23.70 1.96
CA ARG A 130 -1.85 24.48 2.20
C ARG A 130 -1.28 25.08 0.92
N LEU A 131 -1.20 24.29 -0.15
CA LEU A 131 -0.73 24.77 -1.47
C LEU A 131 -1.62 25.90 -2.01
N LYS A 132 -2.94 25.82 -1.85
CA LYS A 132 -3.87 26.88 -2.26
C LYS A 132 -3.72 28.17 -1.45
N SER A 133 -3.46 28.07 -0.14
CA SER A 133 -3.27 29.24 0.72
C SER A 133 -1.95 29.99 0.47
N GLN A 134 -0.96 29.34 -0.14
CA GLN A 134 0.37 29.92 -0.38
C GLN A 134 0.50 30.62 -1.75
N CYS A 135 -0.50 30.51 -2.64
CA CYS A 135 -0.56 31.31 -3.86
C CYS A 135 -1.15 32.71 -3.57
N PRO A 136 -0.44 33.83 -3.84
CA PRO A 136 -1.05 35.15 -3.76
C PRO A 136 -2.21 35.27 -4.78
N PRO A 137 -3.27 36.06 -4.48
CA PRO A 137 -4.30 36.33 -5.46
C PRO A 137 -3.68 36.99 -6.70
N LYS A 138 -4.07 36.52 -7.89
CA LYS A 138 -3.68 37.15 -9.16
C LYS A 138 -4.13 38.61 -9.12
N VAL A 139 -3.17 39.53 -9.10
CA VAL A 139 -3.43 40.96 -9.22
C VAL A 139 -4.10 41.21 -10.57
N PRO A 140 -5.29 41.85 -10.64
CA PRO A 140 -5.89 42.21 -11.92
C PRO A 140 -4.97 43.22 -12.61
N GLY A 141 -4.51 42.90 -13.81
CA GLY A 141 -3.66 43.80 -14.59
C GLY A 141 -4.43 45.08 -14.95
N HIS A 142 -3.81 46.24 -14.66
CA HIS A 142 -4.26 47.52 -15.20
C HIS A 142 -3.94 47.56 -16.71
N SER A 143 -4.98 47.77 -17.52
CA SER A 143 -4.87 48.27 -18.90
C SER A 143 -5.13 49.77 -18.90
#